data_AF-A0A2D5ZSJ7-F1
#
_entry.id   AF-A0A2D5ZSJ7-F1
#
_cell.length_a   1.000
_cell.length_b   1.000
_cell.length_c   1.000
_cell.angle_alpha   90.00
_cell.angle_beta   90.00
_cell.angle_gamma   90.00
#
_symmetry.space_group_name_H-M   'P 1'
#
loop_
_entity.id
_entity.type
_entity.pdbx_description
1 polymer ?
#
loop_
_entity_poly.entity_id
_entity_poly.type
_entity_poly.pdbx_seq_one_letter_code
_entity_poly.pdbx_strand_id
1 'polypeptide(L)'
;MPTDLEALRSTAMLLLLLMAGACSPAIAAPLCPVCEREASVSAPLDRDTGLRYHESCVEKGAVPRCDQCDGPAPRRIVVEKGEFHESCFREHMAPRCVECGLPVGRHGIDDGPMHPSCFRRLQRREPTLPGSMNEPPLRCDLCGDAISGELEVGAWGEIYHSRHAERTAHCDACGRLAAEHLSGEPFACADGRTLCGVCAETAISTKSEARRLFAHVGARLAERRIDVDAGRVKLVLAGLQELSNERNDGRRARGLSEHTYDRKGWTGSTIHLLAPLPEVELRGVLAHELGHVWLASRGLGDRAAWAVEGTCNLLQLWELRHRGGELGTRLIEKLEEDDDEVYGEGLRRVRRRVSSTGWKGWTEEFSEMPAIPERSFGER
;
A
#
# COMPACT_ATOMS: atom_id res chain seq x y z
N MET A 1 -11.50 28.78 -66.38
CA MET A 1 -10.19 28.86 -65.70
C MET A 1 -10.47 29.32 -64.27
N PRO A 2 -10.02 28.58 -63.25
CA PRO A 2 -10.45 28.81 -61.88
C PRO A 2 -9.90 30.14 -61.35
N THR A 3 -10.73 30.82 -60.56
CA THR A 3 -10.52 32.16 -60.01
C THR A 3 -9.68 32.12 -58.73
N ASP A 4 -8.86 33.17 -58.56
CA ASP A 4 -7.82 33.40 -57.54
C ASP A 4 -8.24 33.34 -56.04
N LEU A 5 -9.41 32.80 -55.67
CA LEU A 5 -9.84 32.71 -54.27
C LEU A 5 -9.46 31.42 -53.55
N GLU A 6 -9.08 30.34 -54.27
CA GLU A 6 -8.68 29.08 -53.63
C GLU A 6 -7.19 29.05 -53.23
N ALA A 7 -6.33 29.86 -53.86
CA ALA A 7 -4.90 29.92 -53.55
C ALA A 7 -4.57 30.67 -52.25
N LEU A 8 -5.45 31.56 -51.80
CA LEU A 8 -5.28 32.35 -50.56
C LEU A 8 -5.74 31.61 -49.29
N ARG A 9 -6.53 30.54 -49.41
CA ARG A 9 -6.96 29.73 -48.26
C ARG A 9 -5.91 28.72 -47.81
N SER A 10 -5.06 28.25 -48.72
CA SER A 10 -4.00 27.28 -48.41
C SER A 10 -2.73 27.89 -47.83
N THR A 11 -2.48 29.18 -48.05
CA THR A 11 -1.28 29.89 -47.55
C THR A 11 -1.48 30.48 -46.14
N ALA A 12 -2.70 30.88 -45.77
CA ALA A 12 -3.01 31.33 -44.41
C ALA A 12 -3.01 30.18 -43.38
N MET A 13 -3.37 28.96 -43.79
CA MET A 13 -3.30 27.76 -42.93
C MET A 13 -1.87 27.30 -42.65
N LEU A 14 -0.92 27.59 -43.55
CA LEU A 14 0.48 27.17 -43.39
C LEU A 14 1.31 28.13 -42.52
N LEU A 15 0.91 29.41 -42.42
CA LEU A 15 1.59 30.38 -41.54
C LEU A 15 1.11 30.34 -40.07
N LEU A 16 -0.11 29.86 -39.79
CA LEU A 16 -0.56 29.66 -38.40
C LEU A 16 0.01 28.37 -37.77
N LEU A 17 0.50 27.43 -38.57
CA LEU A 17 1.11 26.18 -38.10
C LEU A 17 2.61 26.30 -37.76
N LEU A 18 3.25 27.45 -38.02
CA LEU A 18 4.66 27.70 -37.70
C LEU A 18 4.89 28.57 -36.45
N MET A 19 3.84 29.02 -35.77
CA MET A 19 3.94 29.75 -34.48
C MET A 19 3.44 28.94 -33.27
N ALA A 20 2.99 27.71 -33.48
CA ALA A 20 2.80 26.73 -32.40
C ALA A 20 4.13 26.03 -32.07
N GLY A 21 5.15 26.83 -31.71
CA GLY A 21 6.27 26.31 -30.96
C GLY A 21 5.71 25.70 -29.69
N ALA A 22 5.87 24.38 -29.54
CA ALA A 22 5.39 23.60 -28.42
C ALA A 22 5.85 24.25 -27.10
N CYS A 23 4.96 25.02 -26.47
CA CYS A 23 5.08 25.29 -25.05
C CYS A 23 4.65 23.99 -24.38
N SER A 24 5.60 23.04 -24.27
CA SER A 24 5.45 21.92 -23.36
C SER A 24 5.02 22.49 -22.01
N PRO A 25 4.03 21.91 -21.31
CA PRO A 25 3.72 22.35 -19.96
C PRO A 25 5.03 22.28 -19.19
N ALA A 26 5.52 23.44 -18.74
CA ALA A 26 6.74 23.50 -17.96
C ALA A 26 6.48 22.64 -16.73
N ILE A 27 7.07 21.44 -16.69
CA ILE A 27 7.06 20.57 -15.53
C ILE A 27 7.66 21.44 -14.42
N ALA A 28 6.82 21.85 -13.46
CA ALA A 28 7.24 22.72 -12.39
C ALA A 28 8.52 22.14 -11.78
N ALA A 29 9.60 22.94 -11.76
CA ALA A 29 10.89 22.46 -11.31
C ALA A 29 10.77 21.98 -9.86
N PRO A 30 11.28 20.78 -9.53
CA PRO A 30 11.14 20.23 -8.18
C PRO A 30 11.80 21.16 -7.17
N LEU A 31 11.11 21.51 -6.08
CA LEU A 31 11.67 22.37 -5.04
C LEU A 31 12.67 21.60 -4.16
N CYS A 32 13.79 22.24 -3.81
CA CYS A 32 14.71 21.72 -2.81
C CYS A 32 14.08 21.81 -1.41
N PRO A 33 13.92 20.70 -0.67
CA PRO A 33 13.30 20.72 0.67
C PRO A 33 14.07 21.51 1.75
N VAL A 34 15.32 21.88 1.49
CA VAL A 34 16.17 22.59 2.48
C VAL A 34 16.01 24.10 2.38
N CYS A 35 15.96 24.64 1.16
CA CYS A 35 15.94 26.08 0.93
C CYS A 35 14.72 26.56 0.16
N GLU A 36 13.78 25.66 -0.14
CA GLU A 36 12.48 25.93 -0.77
C GLU A 36 12.58 26.67 -2.13
N ARG A 37 13.72 26.51 -2.82
CA ARG A 37 13.97 27.06 -4.16
C ARG A 37 14.00 25.94 -5.19
N GLU A 38 13.66 26.27 -6.43
CA GLU A 38 13.69 25.33 -7.55
C GLU A 38 15.06 24.66 -7.69
N ALA A 39 15.05 23.32 -7.72
CA ALA A 39 16.20 22.49 -7.98
C ALA A 39 16.18 22.03 -9.44
N SER A 40 17.36 22.04 -10.07
CA SER A 40 17.52 21.51 -11.41
C SER A 40 17.08 20.04 -11.49
N VAL A 41 16.58 19.62 -12.65
CA VAL A 41 16.37 18.19 -12.95
C VAL A 41 17.65 17.36 -12.87
N SER A 42 18.82 17.98 -12.99
CA SER A 42 20.12 17.35 -12.79
C SER A 42 20.61 17.37 -11.33
N ALA A 43 19.86 17.99 -10.43
CA ALA A 43 20.28 18.12 -9.03
C ALA A 43 20.25 16.76 -8.30
N PRO A 44 21.12 16.58 -7.27
CA PRO A 44 21.16 15.38 -6.43
C PRO A 44 19.77 14.89 -6.01
N LEU A 45 19.54 13.58 -6.17
CA LEU A 45 18.24 12.94 -5.98
C LEU A 45 18.30 11.96 -4.80
N ASP A 46 17.39 12.09 -3.85
CA ASP A 46 17.13 11.06 -2.86
C ASP A 46 16.36 9.92 -3.52
N ARG A 47 16.94 8.71 -3.53
CA ARG A 47 16.38 7.56 -4.24
C ARG A 47 15.13 6.99 -3.57
N ASP A 48 14.99 7.12 -2.25
CA ASP A 48 13.83 6.57 -1.53
C ASP A 48 12.59 7.44 -1.71
N THR A 49 12.79 8.76 -1.77
CA THR A 49 11.69 9.74 -1.82
C THR A 49 11.47 10.36 -3.18
N GLY A 50 12.47 10.31 -4.07
CA GLY A 50 12.47 10.98 -5.37
C GLY A 50 12.64 12.50 -5.28
N LEU A 51 12.99 13.04 -4.11
CA LEU A 51 13.17 14.48 -3.91
C LEU A 51 14.57 14.95 -4.34
N ARG A 52 14.65 16.18 -4.87
CA ARG A 52 15.92 16.76 -5.34
C ARG A 52 16.45 17.83 -4.39
N TYR A 53 17.76 17.92 -4.27
CA TYR A 53 18.47 18.83 -3.38
C TYR A 53 19.54 19.60 -4.13
N HIS A 54 19.74 20.89 -3.85
CA HIS A 54 20.89 21.59 -4.40
C HIS A 54 22.18 20.97 -3.86
N GLU A 55 23.19 20.87 -4.71
CA GLU A 55 24.53 20.39 -4.32
C GLU A 55 25.08 21.17 -3.14
N SER A 56 24.95 22.50 -3.16
CA SER A 56 25.34 23.36 -2.04
C SER A 56 24.56 23.10 -0.75
N CYS A 57 23.33 22.57 -0.81
CA CYS A 57 22.54 22.22 0.38
C CYS A 57 22.98 20.86 0.95
N VAL A 58 23.45 19.95 0.09
CA VAL A 58 24.03 18.67 0.53
C VAL A 58 25.43 18.88 1.11
N GLU A 59 26.28 19.62 0.41
CA GLU A 59 27.69 19.87 0.80
C GLU A 59 27.84 20.68 2.10
N LYS A 60 26.90 21.58 2.39
CA LYS A 60 26.90 22.34 3.66
C LYS A 60 26.53 21.50 4.88
N GLY A 61 26.33 20.18 4.72
CA GLY A 61 25.98 19.27 5.81
C GLY A 61 24.52 19.38 6.28
N ALA A 62 23.67 20.11 5.54
CA ALA A 62 22.25 20.24 5.88
C ALA A 62 21.44 18.99 5.50
N VAL A 63 21.99 18.15 4.61
CA VAL A 63 21.40 16.86 4.21
C VAL A 63 22.48 15.78 4.30
N PRO A 64 22.31 14.77 5.16
CA PRO A 64 23.22 13.62 5.21
C PRO A 64 23.30 12.91 3.86
N ARG A 65 24.42 12.24 3.58
CA ARG A 65 24.61 11.41 2.38
C ARG A 65 24.52 9.93 2.74
N CYS A 66 24.11 9.12 1.77
CA CYS A 66 24.15 7.67 1.88
C CYS A 66 25.56 7.19 1.58
N ASP A 67 26.19 6.47 2.50
CA ASP A 67 27.56 5.97 2.35
C ASP A 67 27.71 4.95 1.21
N GLN A 68 26.60 4.38 0.70
CA GLN A 68 26.62 3.41 -0.39
C GLN A 68 26.50 4.03 -1.78
N CYS A 69 25.66 5.04 -1.98
CA CYS A 69 25.43 5.63 -3.29
C CYS A 69 25.81 7.12 -3.39
N ASP A 70 26.27 7.70 -2.29
CA ASP A 70 26.66 9.11 -2.13
C ASP A 70 25.53 10.13 -2.37
N GLY A 71 24.29 9.65 -2.55
CA GLY A 71 23.12 10.49 -2.75
C GLY A 71 22.58 11.10 -1.43
N PRO A 72 21.80 12.20 -1.50
CA PRO A 72 21.18 12.80 -0.32
C PRO A 72 20.21 11.83 0.36
N ALA A 73 20.39 11.62 1.66
CA ALA A 73 19.68 10.65 2.50
C ALA A 73 19.16 11.30 3.79
N PRO A 74 18.20 12.25 3.72
CA PRO A 74 17.64 12.90 4.91
C PRO A 74 16.91 11.90 5.83
N ARG A 75 16.32 10.85 5.25
CA ARG A 75 15.81 9.68 5.95
C ARG A 75 16.77 8.53 5.71
N ARG A 76 17.59 8.24 6.70
CA ARG A 76 18.63 7.23 6.61
C ARG A 76 18.54 6.25 7.76
N ILE A 77 18.96 5.03 7.47
CA ILE A 77 19.25 4.02 8.47
C ILE A 77 20.67 4.26 8.93
N VAL A 78 20.83 4.61 10.20
CA VAL A 78 22.13 4.72 10.85
C VAL A 78 22.44 3.39 11.51
N VAL A 79 23.56 2.78 11.12
CA VAL A 79 24.15 1.61 11.75
C VAL A 79 25.59 1.92 12.12
N GLU A 80 26.23 1.05 12.91
CA GLU A 80 27.63 1.21 13.29
C GLU A 80 28.57 1.38 12.08
N LYS A 81 28.23 0.73 10.96
CA LYS A 81 29.01 0.76 9.71
C LYS A 81 28.74 1.95 8.79
N GLY A 82 27.83 2.87 9.16
CA GLY A 82 27.53 4.05 8.35
C GLY A 82 26.05 4.38 8.26
N GLU A 83 25.73 5.33 7.38
CA GLU A 83 24.40 5.88 7.16
C GLU A 83 23.93 5.61 5.74
N PHE A 84 22.76 5.00 5.58
CA PHE A 84 22.29 4.49 4.28
C PHE A 84 20.84 4.86 3.99
N HIS A 85 20.48 5.02 2.71
CA HIS A 85 19.07 4.94 2.28
C HIS A 85 18.45 3.61 2.75
N GLU A 86 17.14 3.57 2.98
CA GLU A 86 16.46 2.32 3.32
C GLU A 86 16.59 1.30 2.18
N SER A 87 16.44 1.73 0.93
CA SER A 87 16.65 0.87 -0.24
C SER A 87 18.10 0.39 -0.34
N CYS A 88 19.08 1.31 -0.27
CA CYS A 88 20.51 0.97 -0.37
C CYS A 88 20.96 0.08 0.79
N PHE A 89 20.44 0.31 1.99
CA PHE A 89 20.64 -0.57 3.12
C PHE A 89 20.08 -1.95 2.77
N ARG A 90 18.80 -2.06 2.40
CA ARG A 90 18.16 -3.34 2.07
C ARG A 90 18.86 -4.15 0.96
N GLU A 91 19.31 -3.48 -0.10
CA GLU A 91 19.91 -4.11 -1.28
C GLU A 91 21.37 -4.53 -1.04
N HIS A 92 22.14 -3.70 -0.34
CA HIS A 92 23.60 -3.82 -0.29
C HIS A 92 24.18 -4.09 1.11
N MET A 93 23.50 -3.67 2.18
CA MET A 93 24.04 -3.67 3.55
C MET A 93 23.22 -4.48 4.55
N ALA A 94 21.93 -4.71 4.25
CA ALA A 94 21.02 -5.39 5.13
C ALA A 94 21.57 -6.78 5.34
N PRO A 95 21.78 -7.14 6.60
CA PRO A 95 22.54 -8.32 6.87
C PRO A 95 21.70 -9.51 6.44
N ARG A 96 22.31 -10.38 5.65
CA ARG A 96 21.60 -11.52 5.05
C ARG A 96 21.44 -12.60 6.09
N CYS A 97 20.28 -13.25 6.05
CA CYS A 97 19.98 -14.36 6.92
C CYS A 97 21.05 -15.42 6.73
N VAL A 98 21.78 -15.76 7.79
CA VAL A 98 22.86 -16.75 7.71
C VAL A 98 22.37 -18.14 7.28
N GLU A 99 21.07 -18.40 7.42
CA GLU A 99 20.43 -19.67 7.06
C GLU A 99 19.85 -19.68 5.65
N CYS A 100 19.22 -18.58 5.19
CA CYS A 100 18.52 -18.56 3.89
C CYS A 100 19.08 -17.57 2.86
N GLY A 101 20.07 -16.74 3.22
CA GLY A 101 20.70 -15.76 2.33
C GLY A 101 19.85 -14.53 1.97
N LEU A 102 18.59 -14.49 2.39
CA LEU A 102 17.69 -13.35 2.16
C LEU A 102 17.93 -12.22 3.16
N PRO A 103 17.74 -10.94 2.79
CA PRO A 103 17.92 -9.82 3.72
C PRO A 103 17.07 -9.95 4.99
N VAL A 104 17.67 -9.72 6.16
CA VAL A 104 16.97 -9.62 7.44
C VAL A 104 16.71 -8.15 7.70
N GLY A 105 15.45 -7.81 7.99
CA GLY A 105 15.07 -6.43 8.32
C GLY A 105 15.69 -5.94 9.63
N ARG A 106 15.11 -4.89 10.24
CA ARG A 106 15.63 -4.23 11.45
C ARG A 106 15.69 -5.11 12.72
N HIS A 107 15.20 -6.34 12.67
CA HIS A 107 15.16 -7.28 13.78
C HIS A 107 16.09 -8.45 13.50
N GLY A 108 17.39 -8.24 13.66
CA GLY A 108 18.34 -9.33 13.91
C GLY A 108 18.26 -9.71 15.38
N ILE A 109 18.25 -10.99 15.68
CA ILE A 109 18.38 -11.51 17.05
C ILE A 109 19.84 -11.24 17.47
N ASP A 110 20.10 -11.06 18.77
CA ASP A 110 21.43 -10.70 19.31
C ASP A 110 22.56 -11.69 18.91
N ASP A 111 22.24 -12.87 18.36
CA ASP A 111 23.16 -13.90 17.86
C ASP A 111 23.42 -13.85 16.33
N GLY A 112 23.01 -12.79 15.63
CA GLY A 112 23.33 -12.55 14.22
C GLY A 112 22.10 -12.28 13.31
N PRO A 113 22.33 -11.90 12.04
CA PRO A 113 21.24 -11.59 11.12
C PRO A 113 20.53 -12.86 10.69
N MET A 114 19.35 -13.09 11.25
CA MET A 114 18.56 -14.28 10.98
C MET A 114 17.07 -13.99 11.19
N HIS A 115 16.21 -14.51 10.31
CA HIS A 115 14.77 -14.41 10.52
C HIS A 115 14.34 -15.20 11.76
N PRO A 116 13.31 -14.76 12.52
CA PRO A 116 12.77 -15.54 13.64
C PRO A 116 12.35 -16.97 13.26
N SER A 117 11.87 -17.16 12.03
CA SER A 117 11.56 -18.48 11.46
C SER A 117 12.83 -19.31 11.20
N CYS A 118 13.88 -18.72 10.63
CA CYS A 118 15.18 -19.35 10.42
C CYS A 118 15.88 -19.71 11.74
N PHE A 119 15.77 -18.87 12.77
CA PHE A 119 16.29 -19.16 14.10
C PHE A 119 15.57 -20.33 14.77
N ARG A 120 14.23 -20.33 14.73
CA ARG A 120 13.43 -21.48 15.19
C ARG A 120 13.76 -22.77 14.45
N ARG A 121 14.17 -22.68 13.18
CA ARG A 121 14.66 -23.81 12.37
C ARG A 121 16.03 -24.30 12.85
N LEU A 122 16.99 -23.40 13.07
CA LEU A 122 18.32 -23.74 13.62
C LEU A 122 18.21 -24.39 15.01
N GLN A 123 17.36 -23.88 15.89
CA GLN A 123 17.18 -24.45 17.23
C GLN A 123 16.57 -25.86 17.21
N ARG A 124 15.91 -26.24 16.12
CA ARG A 124 15.35 -27.60 15.92
C ARG A 124 16.33 -28.53 15.20
N ARG A 125 17.50 -28.05 14.75
CA ARG A 125 18.59 -28.91 14.26
C ARG A 125 19.23 -29.56 15.49
N GLU A 126 19.23 -30.89 15.55
CA GLU A 126 20.09 -31.60 16.51
C GLU A 126 21.56 -31.21 16.29
N PRO A 127 22.39 -31.13 17.34
CA PRO A 127 23.80 -30.80 17.19
C PRO A 127 24.48 -31.87 16.35
N THR A 128 24.92 -31.52 15.14
CA THR A 128 25.72 -32.44 14.32
C THR A 128 27.11 -32.57 14.92
N LEU A 129 27.54 -33.81 15.15
CA LEU A 129 28.93 -34.15 15.38
C LEU A 129 29.79 -33.65 14.19
N PRO A 130 31.04 -33.19 14.40
CA PRO A 130 31.86 -32.68 13.32
C PRO A 130 32.21 -33.80 12.34
N GLY A 131 31.83 -33.66 11.05
CA GLY A 131 32.25 -34.57 9.97
C GLY A 131 31.15 -35.14 9.06
N SER A 132 29.87 -34.78 9.24
CA SER A 132 28.78 -35.27 8.37
C SER A 132 28.59 -34.37 7.13
N MET A 133 28.80 -34.92 5.93
CA MET A 133 28.42 -34.31 4.63
C MET A 133 26.91 -34.34 4.34
N ASN A 134 26.06 -34.60 5.33
CA ASN A 134 24.61 -34.62 5.14
C ASN A 134 23.96 -33.48 5.93
N GLU A 135 23.57 -32.41 5.22
CA GLU A 135 22.64 -31.42 5.76
C GLU A 135 21.34 -32.13 6.17
N PRO A 136 20.76 -31.83 7.35
CA PRO A 136 19.50 -32.44 7.76
C PRO A 136 18.40 -32.06 6.77
N PRO A 137 17.53 -33.02 6.38
CA PRO A 137 16.50 -32.76 5.37
C PRO A 137 15.53 -31.68 5.86
N LEU A 138 15.14 -30.77 4.96
CA LEU A 138 14.09 -29.80 5.20
C LEU A 138 12.83 -30.53 5.66
N ARG A 139 12.14 -30.00 6.68
CA ARG A 139 10.90 -30.58 7.20
C ARG A 139 9.72 -29.72 6.79
N CYS A 140 8.60 -30.39 6.50
CA CYS A 140 7.34 -29.75 6.19
C CYS A 140 6.76 -29.12 7.46
N ASP A 141 6.48 -27.82 7.44
CA ASP A 141 5.88 -27.08 8.55
C ASP A 141 4.43 -27.53 8.84
N LEU A 142 3.80 -28.28 7.92
CA LEU A 142 2.45 -28.81 8.10
C LEU A 142 2.42 -30.21 8.73
N CYS A 143 3.21 -31.16 8.22
CA CYS A 143 3.16 -32.56 8.68
C CYS A 143 4.38 -33.01 9.50
N GLY A 144 5.45 -32.21 9.55
CA GLY A 144 6.69 -32.52 10.28
C GLY A 144 7.65 -33.50 9.58
N ASP A 145 7.19 -34.15 8.51
CA ASP A 145 8.00 -35.09 7.74
C ASP A 145 9.08 -34.37 6.94
N ALA A 146 10.15 -35.10 6.61
CA ALA A 146 11.12 -34.63 5.63
C ALA A 146 10.45 -34.35 4.28
N ILE A 147 10.80 -33.23 3.67
CA ILE A 147 10.36 -32.89 2.32
C ILE A 147 11.18 -33.72 1.33
N SER A 148 10.51 -34.71 0.76
CA SER A 148 10.98 -35.45 -0.41
C SER A 148 10.12 -35.04 -1.61
N GLY A 149 10.72 -34.43 -2.64
CA GLY A 149 10.01 -33.96 -3.83
C GLY A 149 9.78 -32.45 -3.84
N GLU A 150 8.67 -32.02 -4.46
CA GLU A 150 8.38 -30.60 -4.66
C GLU A 150 8.06 -29.87 -3.35
N LEU A 151 8.66 -28.69 -3.23
CA LEU A 151 8.58 -27.79 -2.09
C LEU A 151 7.86 -26.52 -2.52
N GLU A 152 6.94 -26.07 -1.68
CA GLU A 152 6.34 -24.74 -1.78
C GLU A 152 6.73 -23.88 -0.59
N VAL A 153 6.87 -22.59 -0.86
CA VAL A 153 7.06 -21.56 0.16
C VAL A 153 5.75 -20.80 0.29
N GLY A 154 5.12 -20.92 1.45
CA GLY A 154 3.87 -20.25 1.73
C GLY A 154 4.05 -18.75 2.00
N ALA A 155 2.92 -18.11 2.23
CA ALA A 155 2.80 -16.68 2.41
C ALA A 155 3.80 -16.13 3.45
N TRP A 156 3.98 -16.81 4.58
CA TRP A 156 4.77 -16.35 5.73
C TRP A 156 6.15 -17.01 5.81
N GLY A 157 6.63 -17.58 4.70
CA GLY A 157 7.92 -18.26 4.64
C GLY A 157 7.89 -19.67 5.24
N GLU A 158 6.70 -20.19 5.56
CA GLU A 158 6.50 -21.61 5.82
C GLU A 158 6.90 -22.44 4.60
N ILE A 159 7.47 -23.62 4.83
CA ILE A 159 7.78 -24.58 3.78
C ILE A 159 6.96 -25.83 3.95
N TYR A 160 6.33 -26.30 2.88
CA TYR A 160 5.50 -27.50 2.92
C TYR A 160 5.55 -28.25 1.59
N HIS A 161 5.14 -29.53 1.59
CA HIS A 161 4.97 -30.28 0.36
C HIS A 161 3.87 -29.65 -0.51
N SER A 162 4.06 -29.55 -1.83
CA SER A 162 3.06 -28.97 -2.76
C SER A 162 1.68 -29.60 -2.64
N ARG A 163 1.59 -30.90 -2.35
CA ARG A 163 0.31 -31.63 -2.11
C ARG A 163 -0.55 -31.02 -1.01
N HIS A 164 0.03 -30.25 -0.09
CA HIS A 164 -0.70 -29.60 0.99
C HIS A 164 -1.38 -28.31 0.53
N ALA A 165 -0.82 -27.62 -0.46
CA ALA A 165 -1.41 -26.40 -1.03
C ALA A 165 -2.75 -26.68 -1.70
N GLU A 166 -2.87 -27.83 -2.38
CA GLU A 166 -4.11 -28.23 -3.06
C GLU A 166 -5.21 -28.70 -2.10
N ARG A 167 -4.83 -29.20 -0.93
CA ARG A 167 -5.74 -29.88 0.01
C ARG A 167 -6.14 -29.03 1.21
N THR A 168 -5.46 -27.90 1.42
CA THR A 168 -5.64 -27.05 2.59
C THR A 168 -6.07 -25.67 2.13
N ALA A 169 -7.14 -25.14 2.73
CA ALA A 169 -7.61 -23.81 2.41
C ALA A 169 -6.56 -22.77 2.80
N HIS A 170 -6.44 -21.71 2.00
CA HIS A 170 -5.64 -20.55 2.35
C HIS A 170 -6.50 -19.58 3.17
N CYS A 171 -5.89 -18.99 4.20
CA CYS A 171 -6.49 -17.92 4.96
C CYS A 171 -6.74 -16.73 4.05
N ASP A 172 -8.00 -16.30 3.98
CA ASP A 172 -8.45 -15.23 3.11
C ASP A 172 -7.82 -13.87 3.50
N ALA A 173 -7.52 -13.66 4.79
CA ALA A 173 -6.88 -12.43 5.28
C ALA A 173 -5.35 -12.40 5.02
N CYS A 174 -4.64 -13.42 5.50
CA CYS A 174 -3.17 -13.40 5.55
C CYS A 174 -2.48 -14.26 4.49
N GLY A 175 -3.22 -15.09 3.76
CA GLY A 175 -2.69 -16.00 2.75
C GLY A 175 -1.97 -17.25 3.28
N ARG A 176 -1.81 -17.43 4.60
CA ARG A 176 -1.21 -18.64 5.19
C ARG A 176 -2.15 -19.84 4.98
N LEU A 177 -1.62 -21.05 4.83
CA LEU A 177 -2.45 -22.25 4.91
C LEU A 177 -3.17 -22.32 6.26
N ALA A 178 -4.49 -22.50 6.23
CA ALA A 178 -5.34 -22.59 7.40
C ALA A 178 -5.35 -24.04 7.89
N ALA A 179 -4.40 -24.36 8.76
CA ALA A 179 -4.31 -25.64 9.44
C ALA A 179 -3.93 -25.46 10.91
N GLU A 180 -4.45 -26.34 11.76
CA GLU A 180 -4.30 -26.28 13.22
C GLU A 180 -2.83 -26.20 13.65
N HIS A 181 -2.00 -27.13 13.18
CA HIS A 181 -0.58 -27.21 13.56
C HIS A 181 0.29 -26.06 13.05
N LEU A 182 -0.16 -25.33 12.01
CA LEU A 182 0.60 -24.25 11.39
C LEU A 182 0.12 -22.86 11.84
N SER A 183 -1.18 -22.72 12.06
CA SER A 183 -1.84 -21.41 12.07
C SER A 183 -3.04 -21.35 13.03
N GLY A 184 -3.20 -22.33 13.90
CA GLY A 184 -4.35 -22.46 14.79
C GLY A 184 -5.58 -23.01 14.07
N GLU A 185 -6.60 -23.35 14.86
CA GLU A 185 -7.85 -23.95 14.37
C GLU A 185 -8.49 -23.07 13.28
N PRO A 186 -8.70 -23.58 12.05
CA PRO A 186 -9.31 -22.82 10.97
C PRO A 186 -10.75 -22.42 11.28
N PHE A 187 -11.10 -21.18 10.93
CA PHE A 187 -12.45 -20.67 11.05
C PHE A 187 -13.10 -20.58 9.66
N ALA A 188 -14.14 -21.39 9.44
CA ALA A 188 -14.96 -21.33 8.23
C ALA A 188 -15.97 -20.19 8.34
N CYS A 189 -15.87 -19.21 7.44
CA CYS A 189 -16.81 -18.10 7.36
C CYS A 189 -18.09 -18.55 6.65
N ALA A 190 -19.23 -17.99 7.05
CA ALA A 190 -20.54 -18.31 6.45
C ALA A 190 -20.62 -17.95 4.96
N ASP A 191 -19.77 -17.04 4.49
CA ASP A 191 -19.65 -16.59 3.09
C ASP A 191 -18.68 -17.44 2.25
N GLY A 192 -18.24 -18.59 2.77
CA GLY A 192 -17.36 -19.54 2.07
C GLY A 192 -15.87 -19.22 2.19
N ARG A 193 -15.48 -18.12 2.84
CA ARG A 193 -14.07 -17.82 3.14
C ARG A 193 -13.55 -18.70 4.28
N THR A 194 -12.23 -18.80 4.39
CA THR A 194 -11.56 -19.43 5.54
C THR A 194 -10.59 -18.45 6.16
N LEU A 195 -10.60 -18.31 7.49
CA LEU A 195 -9.55 -17.63 8.24
C LEU A 195 -8.71 -18.67 8.98
N CYS A 196 -7.39 -18.50 9.03
CA CYS A 196 -6.57 -19.29 9.96
C CYS A 196 -6.85 -18.87 11.40
N GLY A 197 -6.56 -19.74 12.38
CA GLY A 197 -6.79 -19.48 13.80
C GLY A 197 -6.18 -18.17 14.30
N VAL A 198 -4.96 -17.84 13.87
CA VAL A 198 -4.28 -16.56 14.22
C VAL A 198 -5.09 -15.34 13.74
N CYS A 199 -5.64 -15.40 12.52
CA CYS A 199 -6.48 -14.32 12.00
C CYS A 199 -7.87 -14.31 12.64
N ALA A 200 -8.43 -15.49 12.89
CA ALA A 200 -9.75 -15.66 13.49
C ALA A 200 -9.79 -15.13 14.94
N GLU A 201 -8.70 -15.27 15.70
CA GLU A 201 -8.62 -14.83 17.10
C GLU A 201 -8.90 -13.32 17.28
N THR A 202 -8.52 -12.51 16.30
CA THR A 202 -8.74 -11.05 16.32
C THR A 202 -9.87 -10.62 15.39
N ALA A 203 -10.63 -11.57 14.83
CA ALA A 203 -11.60 -11.26 13.81
C ALA A 203 -12.85 -10.58 14.39
N ILE A 204 -13.18 -9.43 13.83
CA ILE A 204 -14.36 -8.66 14.18
C ILE A 204 -15.54 -9.19 13.38
N SER A 205 -16.57 -9.65 14.09
CA SER A 205 -17.77 -10.27 13.48
C SER A 205 -19.07 -9.54 13.85
N THR A 206 -19.04 -8.66 14.85
CA THR A 206 -20.25 -7.97 15.31
C THR A 206 -20.26 -6.49 14.96
N LYS A 207 -21.48 -5.97 14.70
CA LYS A 207 -21.69 -4.54 14.44
C LYS A 207 -21.24 -3.64 15.59
N SER A 208 -21.28 -4.14 16.83
CA SER A 208 -20.88 -3.37 18.01
C SER A 208 -19.36 -3.14 18.04
N GLU A 209 -18.59 -4.16 17.71
CA GLU A 209 -17.13 -4.11 17.62
C GLU A 209 -16.69 -3.23 16.45
N ALA A 210 -17.29 -3.44 15.26
CA ALA A 210 -17.01 -2.61 14.09
C ALA A 210 -17.29 -1.12 14.35
N ARG A 211 -18.36 -0.80 15.10
CA ARG A 211 -18.65 0.59 15.52
C ARG A 211 -17.58 1.18 16.46
N ARG A 212 -17.06 0.40 17.41
CA ARG A 212 -15.96 0.85 18.28
C ARG A 212 -14.71 1.13 17.46
N LEU A 213 -14.42 0.25 16.50
CA LEU A 213 -13.29 0.40 15.60
C LEU A 213 -13.43 1.63 14.70
N PHE A 214 -14.61 1.82 14.11
CA PHE A 214 -14.96 3.00 13.32
C PHE A 214 -14.74 4.30 14.09
N ALA A 215 -15.20 4.40 15.33
CA ALA A 215 -15.00 5.59 16.15
C ALA A 215 -13.51 5.88 16.39
N HIS A 216 -12.72 4.84 16.63
CA HIS A 216 -11.28 4.97 16.84
C HIS A 216 -10.53 5.40 15.57
N VAL A 217 -10.83 4.78 14.42
CA VAL A 217 -10.23 5.14 13.13
C VAL A 217 -10.64 6.55 12.71
N GLY A 218 -11.91 6.92 12.90
CA GLY A 218 -12.41 8.27 12.62
C GLY A 218 -11.72 9.35 13.46
N ALA A 219 -11.58 9.13 14.77
CA ALA A 219 -10.86 10.06 15.66
C ALA A 219 -9.40 10.25 15.24
N ARG A 220 -8.75 9.17 14.81
CA ARG A 220 -7.40 9.21 14.26
C ARG A 220 -7.32 10.02 12.97
N LEU A 221 -8.19 9.75 12.00
CA LEU A 221 -8.20 10.50 10.74
C LEU A 221 -8.44 12.01 10.96
N ALA A 222 -9.23 12.37 11.97
CA ALA A 222 -9.46 13.77 12.34
C ALA A 222 -8.16 14.51 12.74
N GLU A 223 -7.14 13.83 13.28
CA GLU A 223 -5.82 14.41 13.56
C GLU A 223 -5.13 14.97 12.29
N ARG A 224 -5.51 14.45 11.12
CA ARG A 224 -5.04 14.89 9.79
C ARG A 224 -6.04 15.82 9.09
N ARG A 225 -7.03 16.34 9.82
CA ARG A 225 -8.14 17.15 9.31
C ARG A 225 -9.05 16.40 8.34
N ILE A 226 -9.05 15.07 8.45
CA ILE A 226 -9.95 14.18 7.73
C ILE A 226 -11.13 13.90 8.66
N ASP A 227 -11.99 14.91 8.76
CA ASP A 227 -13.16 14.90 9.64
C ASP A 227 -14.39 14.39 8.86
N VAL A 228 -15.04 13.38 9.44
CA VAL A 228 -16.25 12.73 8.95
C VAL A 228 -17.31 12.79 10.04
N ASP A 229 -18.50 13.29 9.69
CA ASP A 229 -19.66 13.27 10.59
C ASP A 229 -20.16 11.83 10.79
N ALA A 230 -19.68 11.21 11.86
CA ALA A 230 -20.06 9.85 12.26
C ALA A 230 -21.59 9.67 12.40
N GLY A 231 -22.34 10.71 12.73
CA GLY A 231 -23.81 10.66 12.85
C GLY A 231 -24.53 10.45 11.52
N ARG A 232 -23.85 10.72 10.40
CA ARG A 232 -24.37 10.54 9.03
C ARG A 232 -23.83 9.31 8.33
N VAL A 233 -23.06 8.46 9.02
CA VAL A 233 -22.51 7.22 8.47
C VAL A 233 -23.19 6.00 9.09
N LYS A 234 -23.76 5.16 8.24
CA LYS A 234 -24.31 3.85 8.62
C LYS A 234 -23.26 2.78 8.35
N LEU A 235 -23.10 1.85 9.29
CA LEU A 235 -22.28 0.65 9.11
C LEU A 235 -23.15 -0.57 8.87
N VAL A 236 -22.77 -1.37 7.87
CA VAL A 236 -23.34 -2.66 7.52
C VAL A 236 -22.20 -3.68 7.50
N LEU A 237 -22.42 -4.85 8.11
CA LEU A 237 -21.50 -5.97 7.96
C LEU A 237 -22.07 -6.88 6.87
N ALA A 238 -21.22 -7.30 5.96
CA ALA A 238 -21.60 -8.06 4.78
C ALA A 238 -20.65 -9.25 4.57
N GLY A 239 -21.17 -10.31 3.96
CA GLY A 239 -20.37 -11.42 3.45
C GLY A 239 -19.73 -11.09 2.09
N LEU A 240 -18.78 -11.91 1.65
CA LEU A 240 -18.06 -11.70 0.39
C LEU A 240 -18.98 -11.63 -0.83
N GLN A 241 -19.99 -12.51 -0.90
CA GLN A 241 -20.93 -12.53 -2.03
C GLN A 241 -21.79 -11.28 -2.08
N GLU A 242 -22.23 -10.77 -0.92
CA GLU A 242 -23.02 -9.55 -0.82
C GLU A 242 -22.22 -8.35 -1.34
N LEU A 243 -20.96 -8.19 -0.91
CA LEU A 243 -20.09 -7.11 -1.39
C LEU A 243 -19.73 -7.23 -2.87
N SER A 244 -19.59 -8.45 -3.37
CA SER A 244 -19.23 -8.70 -4.76
C SER A 244 -20.39 -8.40 -5.71
N ASN A 245 -21.64 -8.64 -5.29
CA ASN A 245 -22.83 -8.32 -6.09
C ASN A 245 -23.04 -6.81 -6.25
N GLU A 246 -22.56 -6.01 -5.30
CA GLU A 246 -22.64 -4.54 -5.34
C GLU A 246 -21.52 -3.90 -6.19
N ARG A 247 -20.59 -4.70 -6.74
CA ARG A 247 -19.48 -4.21 -7.61
C ARG A 247 -19.58 -4.74 -9.04
N ASN A 248 -19.39 -3.84 -10.00
CA ASN A 248 -19.36 -4.15 -11.43
C ASN A 248 -17.95 -4.46 -11.99
N ASP A 249 -16.90 -4.45 -11.16
CA ASP A 249 -15.50 -4.56 -11.61
C ASP A 249 -14.82 -5.90 -11.31
N GLY A 250 -15.56 -6.87 -10.76
CA GLY A 250 -15.09 -8.24 -10.51
C GLY A 250 -14.01 -8.38 -9.43
N ARG A 251 -13.64 -7.30 -8.72
CA ARG A 251 -12.66 -7.34 -7.63
C ARG A 251 -13.32 -7.75 -6.31
N ARG A 252 -12.61 -8.59 -5.53
CA ARG A 252 -13.03 -8.98 -4.18
C ARG A 252 -12.80 -7.84 -3.20
N ALA A 253 -13.82 -7.01 -3.01
CA ALA A 253 -13.75 -5.89 -2.08
C ALA A 253 -13.77 -6.34 -0.62
N ARG A 254 -13.05 -5.60 0.22
CA ARG A 254 -13.09 -5.72 1.68
C ARG A 254 -14.05 -4.73 2.32
N GLY A 255 -14.36 -3.65 1.62
CA GLY A 255 -15.33 -2.63 2.00
C GLY A 255 -15.96 -2.00 0.77
N LEU A 256 -17.06 -1.30 0.98
CA LEU A 256 -17.74 -0.49 -0.03
C LEU A 256 -18.44 0.69 0.63
N SER A 257 -18.22 1.89 0.11
CA SER A 257 -18.92 3.10 0.53
C SER A 257 -19.95 3.54 -0.50
N GLU A 258 -21.18 3.71 -0.04
CA GLU A 258 -22.29 4.29 -0.81
C GLU A 258 -22.65 5.66 -0.25
N HIS A 259 -22.99 6.61 -1.12
CA HIS A 259 -23.23 7.99 -0.73
C HIS A 259 -24.60 8.47 -1.19
N THR A 260 -25.31 9.20 -0.32
CA THR A 260 -26.62 9.78 -0.64
C THR A 260 -26.52 11.30 -0.76
N TYR A 261 -27.18 11.87 -1.77
CA TYR A 261 -27.15 13.30 -2.07
C TYR A 261 -28.57 13.88 -2.18
N ASP A 262 -28.73 15.15 -1.83
CA ASP A 262 -29.90 15.97 -2.13
C ASP A 262 -29.50 17.22 -2.94
N ARG A 263 -30.43 18.16 -3.14
CA ARG A 263 -30.15 19.41 -3.88
C ARG A 263 -29.12 20.32 -3.19
N LYS A 264 -28.82 20.10 -1.90
CA LYS A 264 -27.84 20.84 -1.11
C LYS A 264 -26.51 20.08 -0.98
N GLY A 265 -26.41 18.88 -1.55
CA GLY A 265 -25.19 18.07 -1.59
C GLY A 265 -25.30 16.79 -0.76
N TRP A 266 -24.19 16.37 -0.19
CA TRP A 266 -24.09 15.11 0.54
C TRP A 266 -24.96 15.11 1.81
N THR A 267 -25.73 14.03 2.00
CA THR A 267 -26.64 13.84 3.14
C THR A 267 -26.19 12.73 4.08
N GLY A 268 -25.44 11.75 3.59
CA GLY A 268 -24.96 10.64 4.40
C GLY A 268 -24.27 9.56 3.59
N SER A 269 -23.79 8.53 4.28
CA SER A 269 -23.15 7.38 3.64
C SER A 269 -23.46 6.07 4.36
N THR A 270 -23.40 4.97 3.60
CA THR A 270 -23.41 3.61 4.13
C THR A 270 -22.06 2.99 3.80
N ILE A 271 -21.36 2.48 4.81
CA ILE A 271 -20.15 1.68 4.63
C ILE A 271 -20.52 0.23 4.89
N HIS A 272 -20.36 -0.61 3.87
CA HIS A 272 -20.44 -2.06 3.95
C HIS A 272 -19.04 -2.61 4.21
N LEU A 273 -18.90 -3.45 5.23
CA LEU A 273 -17.62 -4.01 5.67
C LEU A 273 -17.68 -5.53 5.61
N LEU A 274 -16.68 -6.14 4.97
CA LEU A 274 -16.56 -7.59 4.96
C LEU A 274 -16.36 -8.08 6.39
N ALA A 275 -17.17 -9.05 6.81
CA ALA A 275 -17.06 -9.66 8.12
C ALA A 275 -17.26 -11.18 8.05
N PRO A 276 -16.52 -11.97 8.86
CA PRO A 276 -15.51 -11.51 9.80
C PRO A 276 -14.17 -11.14 9.11
N LEU A 277 -13.45 -10.19 9.69
CA LEU A 277 -12.10 -9.78 9.28
C LEU A 277 -11.21 -9.51 10.51
N PRO A 278 -9.91 -9.85 10.49
CA PRO A 278 -8.98 -9.49 11.57
C PRO A 278 -9.03 -7.99 11.86
N GLU A 279 -8.97 -7.60 13.14
CA GLU A 279 -9.10 -6.19 13.56
C GLU A 279 -8.15 -5.27 12.77
N VAL A 280 -6.90 -5.70 12.56
CA VAL A 280 -5.88 -4.92 11.81
C VAL A 280 -6.29 -4.69 10.36
N GLU A 281 -6.82 -5.72 9.67
CA GLU A 281 -7.29 -5.58 8.29
C GLU A 281 -8.52 -4.66 8.26
N LEU A 282 -9.48 -4.87 9.16
CA LEU A 282 -10.70 -4.07 9.22
C LEU A 282 -10.41 -2.59 9.54
N ARG A 283 -9.38 -2.27 10.33
CA ARG A 283 -8.89 -0.89 10.54
C ARG A 283 -8.46 -0.25 9.23
N GLY A 284 -7.64 -0.96 8.45
CA GLY A 284 -7.18 -0.50 7.15
C GLY A 284 -8.34 -0.25 6.19
N VAL A 285 -9.28 -1.19 6.11
CA VAL A 285 -10.50 -1.06 5.30
C VAL A 285 -11.32 0.15 5.74
N LEU A 286 -11.57 0.30 7.04
CA LEU A 286 -12.30 1.45 7.57
C LEU A 286 -11.64 2.78 7.23
N ALA A 287 -10.31 2.86 7.31
CA ALA A 287 -9.58 4.08 6.96
C ALA A 287 -9.70 4.42 5.46
N HIS A 288 -9.68 3.40 4.60
CA HIS A 288 -9.93 3.55 3.16
C HIS A 288 -11.35 4.07 2.90
N GLU A 289 -12.37 3.40 3.44
CA GLU A 289 -13.77 3.74 3.24
C GLU A 289 -14.15 5.11 3.83
N LEU A 290 -13.60 5.46 5.00
CA LEU A 290 -13.75 6.80 5.58
C LEU A 290 -13.12 7.89 4.70
N GLY A 291 -12.09 7.55 3.91
CA GLY A 291 -11.55 8.41 2.87
C GLY A 291 -12.59 8.76 1.81
N HIS A 292 -13.31 7.75 1.30
CA HIS A 292 -14.41 7.98 0.34
C HIS A 292 -15.52 8.84 0.93
N VAL A 293 -15.93 8.56 2.17
CA VAL A 293 -16.94 9.38 2.86
C VAL A 293 -16.46 10.83 3.02
N TRP A 294 -15.20 11.03 3.41
CA TRP A 294 -14.61 12.35 3.55
C TRP A 294 -14.60 13.14 2.23
N LEU A 295 -14.24 12.50 1.12
CA LEU A 295 -14.26 13.09 -0.23
C LEU A 295 -15.68 13.40 -0.69
N ALA A 296 -16.61 12.44 -0.54
CA ALA A 296 -18.02 12.60 -0.90
C ALA A 296 -18.68 13.77 -0.16
N SER A 297 -18.43 13.89 1.15
CA SER A 297 -18.96 14.99 1.98
C SER A 297 -18.51 16.39 1.55
N ARG A 298 -17.46 16.49 0.72
CA ARG A 298 -16.89 17.73 0.19
C ARG A 298 -17.21 17.96 -1.29
N GLY A 299 -17.98 17.06 -1.92
CA GLY A 299 -18.23 17.11 -3.37
C GLY A 299 -16.97 16.84 -4.20
N LEU A 300 -16.07 16.02 -3.67
CA LEU A 300 -14.78 15.69 -4.28
C LEU A 300 -14.68 14.21 -4.70
N GLY A 301 -15.78 13.46 -4.65
CA GLY A 301 -15.82 12.04 -5.03
C GLY A 301 -15.76 11.77 -6.54
N ASP A 302 -15.96 12.80 -7.37
CA ASP A 302 -16.00 12.74 -8.84
C ASP A 302 -14.65 13.08 -9.51
N ARG A 303 -13.59 13.22 -8.71
CA ARG A 303 -12.23 13.48 -9.20
C ARG A 303 -11.63 12.24 -9.85
N ALA A 304 -10.46 12.41 -10.45
CA ALA A 304 -9.75 11.33 -11.13
C ALA A 304 -9.61 10.10 -10.22
N ALA A 305 -9.97 8.91 -10.73
CA ALA A 305 -10.01 7.67 -9.95
C ALA A 305 -8.68 7.39 -9.23
N TRP A 306 -7.53 7.57 -9.92
CA TRP A 306 -6.21 7.38 -9.30
C TRP A 306 -5.98 8.30 -8.08
N ALA A 307 -6.57 9.49 -8.09
CA ALA A 307 -6.41 10.47 -7.02
C ALA A 307 -7.35 10.13 -5.85
N VAL A 308 -8.59 9.73 -6.14
CA VAL A 308 -9.57 9.26 -5.14
C VAL A 308 -9.03 8.02 -4.44
N GLU A 309 -8.79 6.95 -5.20
CA GLU A 309 -8.28 5.66 -4.67
C GLU A 309 -6.90 5.81 -4.03
N GLY A 310 -6.00 6.59 -4.65
CA GLY A 310 -4.69 6.88 -4.08
C GLY A 310 -4.75 7.61 -2.75
N THR A 311 -5.73 8.49 -2.56
CA THR A 311 -5.97 9.16 -1.26
C THR A 311 -6.48 8.15 -0.24
N CYS A 312 -7.48 7.35 -0.57
CA CYS A 312 -8.03 6.32 0.32
C CYS A 312 -6.98 5.28 0.72
N ASN A 313 -6.17 4.80 -0.24
CA ASN A 313 -5.04 3.90 0.01
C ASN A 313 -3.97 4.53 0.91
N LEU A 314 -3.72 5.85 0.79
CA LEU A 314 -2.77 6.53 1.68
C LEU A 314 -3.28 6.58 3.13
N LEU A 315 -4.60 6.71 3.34
CA LEU A 315 -5.21 6.64 4.66
C LEU A 315 -5.14 5.24 5.25
N GLN A 316 -5.42 4.23 4.43
CA GLN A 316 -5.24 2.82 4.81
C GLN A 316 -3.78 2.53 5.23
N LEU A 317 -2.82 2.93 4.41
CA LEU A 317 -1.38 2.79 4.70
C LEU A 317 -1.02 3.47 6.03
N TRP A 318 -1.56 4.67 6.26
CA TRP A 318 -1.31 5.40 7.50
C TRP A 318 -1.93 4.73 8.74
N GLU A 319 -3.14 4.19 8.62
CA GLU A 319 -3.77 3.43 9.70
C GLU A 319 -2.94 2.19 10.07
N LEU A 320 -2.56 1.40 9.05
CA LEU A 320 -1.80 0.16 9.20
C LEU A 320 -0.41 0.39 9.80
N ARG A 321 0.29 1.46 9.43
CA ARG A 321 1.64 1.76 9.98
C ARG A 321 1.66 2.02 11.48
N HIS A 322 0.52 2.38 12.08
CA HIS A 322 0.46 2.69 13.50
C HIS A 322 0.19 1.46 14.38
N ARG A 323 -0.58 0.47 13.88
CA ARG A 323 -1.00 -0.72 14.64
C ARG A 323 -1.08 -1.98 13.77
N GLY A 324 -0.07 -2.19 12.94
CA GLY A 324 -0.08 -3.27 11.95
C GLY A 324 0.34 -4.63 12.50
N GLY A 325 1.36 -4.67 13.37
CA GLY A 325 2.01 -5.93 13.71
C GLY A 325 2.47 -6.70 12.47
N GLU A 326 2.56 -8.03 12.58
CA GLU A 326 2.94 -8.90 11.46
C GLU A 326 1.93 -8.81 10.30
N LEU A 327 0.63 -8.97 10.57
CA LEU A 327 -0.41 -8.94 9.53
C LEU A 327 -0.43 -7.60 8.79
N GLY A 328 -0.38 -6.49 9.52
CA GLY A 328 -0.38 -5.17 8.93
C GLY A 328 0.88 -4.87 8.12
N THR A 329 2.05 -5.42 8.50
CA THR A 329 3.27 -5.32 7.67
C THR A 329 3.03 -5.94 6.30
N ARG A 330 2.44 -7.15 6.27
CA ARG A 330 2.09 -7.83 5.02
C ARG A 330 1.04 -7.07 4.20
N LEU A 331 0.02 -6.51 4.87
CA LEU A 331 -1.00 -5.71 4.19
C LEU A 331 -0.39 -4.42 3.59
N ILE A 332 0.60 -3.82 4.26
CA ILE A 332 1.36 -2.69 3.73
C ILE A 332 2.18 -3.10 2.51
N GLU A 333 2.90 -4.23 2.56
CA GLU A 333 3.66 -4.75 1.41
C GLU A 333 2.74 -4.93 0.21
N LYS A 334 1.59 -5.59 0.39
CA LYS A 334 0.58 -5.75 -0.68
C LYS A 334 0.11 -4.41 -1.27
N LEU A 335 -0.10 -3.39 -0.45
CA LEU A 335 -0.51 -2.06 -0.91
C LEU A 335 0.60 -1.34 -1.69
N GLU A 336 1.86 -1.48 -1.25
CA GLU A 336 2.99 -0.79 -1.85
C GLU A 336 3.46 -1.46 -3.17
N GLU A 337 3.31 -2.78 -3.26
CA GLU A 337 3.66 -3.62 -4.41
C GLU A 337 2.55 -3.72 -5.46
N ASP A 338 1.35 -3.21 -5.18
CA ASP A 338 0.24 -3.17 -6.14
C ASP A 338 0.67 -2.42 -7.42
N ASP A 339 0.60 -3.10 -8.56
CA ASP A 339 1.01 -2.60 -9.87
C ASP A 339 -0.13 -1.90 -10.63
N ASP A 340 -1.34 -1.90 -10.06
CA ASP A 340 -2.51 -1.28 -10.66
C ASP A 340 -2.33 0.25 -10.84
N GLU A 341 -2.73 0.77 -12.01
CA GLU A 341 -2.56 2.17 -12.38
C GLU A 341 -3.41 3.14 -11.53
N VAL A 342 -4.56 2.67 -11.02
CA VAL A 342 -5.51 3.44 -10.22
C VAL A 342 -5.19 3.29 -8.73
N TYR A 343 -5.00 2.06 -8.25
CA TYR A 343 -4.84 1.78 -6.83
C TYR A 343 -3.37 1.94 -6.38
N GLY A 344 -2.46 1.14 -6.96
CA GLY A 344 -1.06 1.11 -6.58
C GLY A 344 -0.29 2.36 -7.02
N GLU A 345 -0.39 2.74 -8.30
CA GLU A 345 0.26 3.97 -8.79
C GLU A 345 -0.44 5.22 -8.26
N GLY A 346 -1.76 5.18 -8.05
CA GLY A 346 -2.49 6.22 -7.33
C GLY A 346 -1.91 6.47 -5.94
N LEU A 347 -1.74 5.42 -5.13
CA LEU A 347 -1.10 5.52 -3.82
C LEU A 347 0.30 6.15 -3.92
N ARG A 348 1.14 5.67 -4.84
CA ARG A 348 2.51 6.21 -5.01
C ARG A 348 2.50 7.69 -5.39
N ARG A 349 1.61 8.14 -6.28
CA ARG A 349 1.45 9.55 -6.67
C ARG A 349 1.00 10.41 -5.51
N VAL A 350 -0.09 10.04 -4.85
CA VAL A 350 -0.64 10.81 -3.72
C VAL A 350 0.36 10.88 -2.59
N ARG A 351 1.05 9.78 -2.29
CA ARG A 351 2.11 9.73 -1.27
C ARG A 351 3.28 10.68 -1.59
N ARG A 352 3.78 10.70 -2.83
CA ARG A 352 4.80 11.67 -3.26
C ARG A 352 4.31 13.10 -3.06
N ARG A 353 3.05 13.38 -3.42
CA ARG A 353 2.49 14.72 -3.33
C ARG A 353 2.30 15.19 -1.90
N VAL A 354 1.65 14.38 -1.06
CA VAL A 354 1.50 14.65 0.39
C VAL A 354 2.87 14.78 1.08
N SER A 355 3.88 14.02 0.66
CA SER A 355 5.24 14.18 1.20
C SER A 355 5.88 15.52 0.83
N SER A 356 5.52 16.09 -0.33
CA SER A 356 6.05 17.37 -0.82
C SER A 356 5.32 18.60 -0.27
N THR A 357 3.99 18.54 -0.09
CA THR A 357 3.16 19.70 0.27
C THR A 357 2.41 19.55 1.59
N GLY A 358 2.54 18.40 2.24
CA GLY A 358 1.70 18.03 3.38
C GLY A 358 0.26 17.74 2.97
N TRP A 359 -0.55 17.29 3.94
CA TRP A 359 -1.98 17.03 3.72
C TRP A 359 -2.72 18.27 3.24
N LYS A 360 -2.43 19.45 3.82
CA LYS A 360 -3.08 20.70 3.44
C LYS A 360 -2.89 21.00 1.95
N GLY A 361 -1.66 20.98 1.46
CA GLY A 361 -1.40 21.29 0.05
C GLY A 361 -1.94 20.22 -0.90
N TRP A 362 -1.95 18.94 -0.52
CA TRP A 362 -2.65 17.91 -1.30
C TRP A 362 -4.16 18.19 -1.37
N THR A 363 -4.80 18.53 -0.25
CA THR A 363 -6.25 18.80 -0.24
C THR A 363 -6.64 20.02 -1.08
N GLU A 364 -5.78 21.05 -1.12
CA GLU A 364 -5.98 22.25 -1.94
C GLU A 364 -5.89 21.88 -3.43
N GLU A 365 -4.82 21.22 -3.85
CA GLU A 365 -4.65 20.75 -5.24
C GLU A 365 -5.76 19.79 -5.67
N PHE A 366 -6.14 18.85 -4.80
CA PHE A 366 -7.20 17.89 -5.09
C PHE A 366 -8.54 18.60 -5.35
N SER A 367 -8.82 19.68 -4.62
CA SER A 367 -10.04 20.46 -4.80
C SER A 367 -10.10 21.17 -6.16
N GLU A 368 -8.95 21.55 -6.69
CA GLU A 368 -8.78 22.22 -7.98
C GLU A 368 -8.77 21.25 -9.17
N MET A 369 -8.62 19.94 -8.94
CA MET A 369 -8.69 18.94 -10.01
C MET A 369 -10.05 19.00 -10.71
N PRO A 370 -10.09 18.85 -12.05
CA PRO A 370 -11.36 18.83 -12.77
C PRO A 370 -12.19 17.61 -12.36
N ALA A 371 -13.49 17.82 -12.21
CA ALA A 371 -14.44 16.72 -12.14
C ALA A 371 -14.35 15.90 -13.44
N ILE A 372 -14.42 14.57 -13.32
CA ILE A 372 -14.66 13.75 -14.51
C ILE A 372 -16.10 14.04 -14.94
N PRO A 373 -16.36 14.47 -16.18
CA PRO A 373 -17.73 14.66 -16.67
C PRO A 373 -18.51 13.37 -16.47
N GLU A 374 -19.73 13.46 -15.93
CA GLU A 374 -20.63 12.31 -15.80
C GLU A 374 -20.67 11.55 -17.13
N ARG A 375 -19.98 10.41 -17.20
CA ARG A 375 -20.35 9.40 -18.18
C ARG A 375 -21.73 8.97 -17.75
N SER A 376 -22.71 9.19 -18.63
CA SER A 376 -24.08 8.72 -18.51
C SER A 376 -24.13 7.41 -17.75
N PHE A 377 -24.58 7.47 -16.50
CA PHE A 377 -24.91 6.29 -15.70
C PHE A 377 -26.14 5.65 -16.35
N GLY A 378 -25.87 4.75 -17.30
CA GLY A 378 -26.84 4.08 -18.14
C GLY A 378 -26.11 3.56 -19.36
N GLU A 379 -25.98 2.23 -19.45
CA GLU A 379 -25.22 1.44 -20.45
C GLU A 379 -23.74 1.22 -20.12
N ARG A 380 -23.50 0.21 -19.27
CA ARG A 380 -22.62 -0.93 -19.62
C ARG A 380 -22.92 -2.12 -18.73
#